data_AF-A0A7G8VHR0-F1
#
_entry.id   AF-A0A7G8VHR0-F1
#
_cell.length_a   1.000
_cell.length_b   1.000
_cell.length_c   1.000
_cell.angle_alpha   90.00
_cell.angle_beta   90.00
_cell.angle_gamma   90.00
#
_symmetry.space_group_name_H-M   'P 1'
#
loop_
_entity.id
_entity.type
_entity.pdbx_description
1 polymer ?
#
loop_
_entity_poly.entity_id
_entity_poly.type
_entity_poly.pdbx_seq_one_letter_code
_entity_poly.pdbx_strand_id
1 'polypeptide(L)'
;MTMNRPRWILLVLGLSFFVVGAADAFLPLLRGKDYTALDAVHAFFIGALSYTWCRAEGLARGVVPPGRSALVAGLFPLLGLPIYFFRTRPWRQALSATLKAAGFLVGGLVLSAVGTLLVEQLQN
;
A
#
# COMPACT_ATOMS: atom_id res chain seq x y z
N MET A 1 -22.33 -11.50 5.96
CA MET A 1 -21.15 -11.02 6.71
C MET A 1 -20.79 -9.63 6.21
N THR A 2 -21.08 -8.56 6.96
CA THR A 2 -20.71 -7.20 6.56
C THR A 2 -19.22 -6.99 6.85
N MET A 3 -18.40 -6.87 5.81
CA MET A 3 -16.96 -6.64 5.97
C MET A 3 -16.70 -5.25 6.59
N ASN A 4 -15.86 -5.20 7.62
CA ASN A 4 -15.47 -3.95 8.26
C ASN A 4 -14.80 -3.01 7.25
N ARG A 5 -15.23 -1.74 7.19
CA ARG A 5 -14.73 -0.71 6.26
C ARG A 5 -13.19 -0.70 6.08
N PRO A 6 -12.35 -0.82 7.14
CA PRO A 6 -10.90 -0.83 6.97
C PRO A 6 -10.37 -2.01 6.17
N ARG A 7 -10.99 -3.20 6.29
CA ARG A 7 -10.57 -4.39 5.54
C ARG A 7 -10.89 -4.26 4.06
N TRP A 8 -12.06 -3.69 3.75
CA TRP A 8 -12.44 -3.45 2.37
C TRP A 8 -11.48 -2.45 1.68
N ILE A 9 -11.09 -1.38 2.37
CA ILE A 9 -10.10 -0.42 1.83
C ILE A 9 -8.75 -1.10 1.55
N LEU A 10 -8.28 -2.00 2.42
CA LEU A 10 -7.05 -2.77 2.16
C LEU A 10 -7.18 -3.72 0.97
N LEU A 11 -8.35 -4.32 0.77
CA LEU A 11 -8.59 -5.16 -0.42
C LEU A 11 -8.61 -4.33 -1.70
N VAL A 12 -9.24 -3.16 -1.69
CA VAL A 12 -9.22 -2.25 -2.85
C VAL A 12 -7.80 -1.77 -3.13
N LEU A 13 -7.03 -1.46 -2.08
CA LEU A 13 -5.62 -1.10 -2.22
C LEU A 13 -4.81 -2.25 -2.84
N GLY A 14 -4.94 -3.47 -2.29
CA GLY A 14 -4.26 -4.66 -2.83
C GLY A 14 -4.68 -4.98 -4.27
N LEU A 15 -5.97 -4.86 -4.58
CA LEU A 15 -6.49 -5.05 -5.93
C LEU A 15 -5.93 -4.00 -6.89
N SER A 16 -5.74 -2.75 -6.46
CA SER A 16 -5.14 -1.71 -7.31
C SER A 16 -3.69 -2.05 -7.69
N PHE A 17 -2.89 -2.58 -6.75
CA PHE A 17 -1.54 -3.07 -7.04
C PHE A 17 -1.56 -4.26 -8.00
N PHE A 18 -2.48 -5.20 -7.82
CA PHE A 18 -2.63 -6.34 -8.71
C PHE A 18 -3.01 -5.91 -10.13
N VAL A 19 -3.98 -5.01 -10.28
CA VAL A 19 -4.42 -4.51 -11.60
C VAL A 19 -3.30 -3.77 -12.31
N VAL A 20 -2.57 -2.90 -11.62
CA VAL A 20 -1.44 -2.16 -12.22
C VAL A 20 -0.29 -3.10 -12.58
N GLY A 21 0.07 -4.05 -11.71
CA GLY A 21 1.09 -5.04 -12.01
C GLY A 21 0.71 -5.97 -13.18
N ALA A 22 -0.56 -6.37 -13.28
CA ALA A 22 -1.05 -7.14 -14.43
C ALA A 22 -1.03 -6.28 -15.71
N ALA A 23 -1.47 -5.02 -15.64
CA ALA A 23 -1.43 -4.10 -16.76
C ALA A 23 -0.01 -3.93 -17.29
N ASP A 24 0.98 -3.74 -16.41
CA ASP A 24 2.40 -3.65 -16.79
C ASP A 24 2.93 -4.95 -17.44
N ALA A 25 2.53 -6.11 -16.93
CA ALA A 25 2.94 -7.40 -17.48
C ALA A 25 2.38 -7.67 -18.90
N PHE A 26 1.13 -7.27 -19.17
CA PHE A 26 0.42 -7.60 -20.42
C PHE A 26 0.45 -6.48 -21.47
N LEU A 27 0.71 -5.22 -21.10
CA LEU A 27 0.72 -4.09 -22.02
C LEU A 27 2.15 -3.66 -22.34
N PRO A 28 2.71 -4.05 -23.51
CA PRO A 28 4.09 -3.72 -23.89
C PRO A 28 4.33 -2.21 -24.05
N LEU A 29 3.28 -1.39 -24.17
CA LEU A 29 3.37 0.06 -24.24
C LEU A 29 3.76 0.71 -22.90
N LEU A 30 3.53 0.01 -21.78
CA LEU A 30 3.88 0.47 -20.43
C LEU A 30 5.23 -0.08 -19.97
N ARG A 31 5.65 -1.20 -20.57
CA ARG A 31 6.88 -1.93 -20.24
C ARG A 31 8.14 -1.13 -20.60
N GLY A 32 8.95 -0.80 -19.60
CA GLY A 32 10.27 -0.18 -19.80
C GLY A 32 10.28 1.35 -19.89
N LYS A 33 9.19 2.04 -19.52
CA LYS A 33 9.16 3.49 -19.39
C LYS A 33 9.34 3.85 -17.91
N ASP A 34 10.43 4.55 -17.59
CA ASP A 34 10.88 4.73 -16.19
C ASP A 34 9.84 5.37 -15.26
N TYR A 35 8.90 6.17 -15.80
CA TYR A 35 7.71 6.67 -15.09
C TYR A 35 6.59 6.99 -16.09
N THR A 36 5.39 6.47 -15.87
CA THR A 36 4.19 6.74 -16.69
C THR A 36 3.18 7.61 -15.94
N ALA A 37 2.26 8.25 -16.68
CA ALA A 37 1.14 8.98 -16.07
C ALA A 37 0.24 8.05 -15.22
N LEU A 38 0.20 6.76 -15.57
CA LEU A 38 -0.52 5.73 -14.83
C LEU A 38 0.08 5.53 -13.43
N ASP A 39 1.41 5.55 -13.31
CA ASP A 39 2.10 5.46 -12.01
C ASP A 39 1.80 6.67 -11.12
N ALA A 40 1.74 7.87 -11.69
CA ALA A 40 1.39 9.08 -10.96
C ALA A 40 -0.07 9.04 -10.44
N VAL A 41 -1.01 8.60 -11.29
CA VAL A 41 -2.42 8.42 -10.90
C VAL A 41 -2.56 7.33 -9.83
N HIS A 42 -1.84 6.22 -9.99
CA HIS A 42 -1.88 5.13 -9.01
C HIS A 42 -1.26 5.56 -7.68
N ALA A 43 -0.17 6.31 -7.67
CA ALA A 43 0.42 6.88 -6.46
C ALA A 43 -0.55 7.82 -5.73
N PHE A 44 -1.27 8.68 -6.45
CA PHE A 44 -2.31 9.52 -5.87
C PHE A 44 -3.45 8.69 -5.27
N PHE A 45 -3.87 7.64 -5.98
CA PHE A 45 -4.91 6.71 -5.52
C PHE A 45 -4.48 5.95 -4.26
N ILE A 46 -3.24 5.44 -4.22
CA ILE A 46 -2.63 4.81 -3.03
C ILE A 46 -2.65 5.77 -1.85
N GLY A 47 -2.29 7.04 -2.07
CA GLY A 47 -2.31 8.06 -1.02
C GLY A 47 -3.72 8.33 -0.48
N ALA A 48 -4.70 8.49 -1.35
CA ALA A 48 -6.10 8.67 -0.96
C ALA A 48 -6.65 7.46 -0.18
N LEU A 49 -6.33 6.23 -0.62
CA LEU A 49 -6.72 5.01 0.08
C LEU A 49 -6.00 4.86 1.43
N SER A 50 -4.73 5.24 1.52
CA SER A 50 -3.95 5.19 2.77
C SER A 50 -4.53 6.17 3.80
N TYR A 51 -4.86 7.40 3.39
CA TYR A 51 -5.53 8.38 4.23
C TYR A 51 -6.90 7.87 4.73
N THR A 52 -7.74 7.40 3.82
CA THR A 52 -9.09 6.91 4.16
C THR A 52 -9.04 5.65 5.03
N TRP A 53 -8.07 4.78 4.81
CA TRP A 53 -7.83 3.62 5.66
C TRP A 53 -7.48 4.04 7.09
N CYS A 54 -6.51 4.94 7.28
CA CYS A 54 -6.14 5.45 8.61
C CYS A 54 -7.35 6.05 9.35
N ARG A 55 -8.21 6.81 8.64
CA ARG A 55 -9.43 7.38 9.21
C ARG A 55 -10.44 6.30 9.61
N ALA A 56 -10.73 5.36 8.71
CA ALA A 56 -11.69 4.29 8.96
C ALA A 56 -11.24 3.35 10.08
N GLU A 57 -9.94 3.08 10.15
CA GLU A 57 -9.33 2.21 11.13
C GLU A 57 -9.35 2.83 12.53
N GLY A 58 -8.95 4.11 12.66
CA GLY A 58 -9.01 4.82 13.94
C GLY A 58 -10.42 4.89 14.50
N LEU A 59 -11.41 5.18 13.65
CA LEU A 59 -12.83 5.14 14.01
C LEU A 59 -13.27 3.75 14.48
N ALA A 60 -12.84 2.69 13.81
CA ALA A 60 -13.18 1.31 14.20
C ALA A 60 -12.56 0.88 15.54
N ARG A 61 -11.48 1.53 15.98
CA ARG A 61 -10.86 1.31 17.30
C ARG A 61 -11.32 2.29 18.38
N GLY A 62 -12.19 3.24 18.05
CA GLY A 62 -12.61 4.30 18.98
C GLY A 62 -11.48 5.29 19.33
N VAL A 63 -10.41 5.32 18.55
CA VAL A 63 -9.30 6.28 18.74
C VAL A 63 -9.61 7.54 17.96
N VAL A 64 -9.47 8.72 18.60
CA VAL A 64 -9.58 10.01 17.90
C VAL A 64 -8.53 10.03 16.79
N PRO A 65 -8.92 9.97 15.50
CA PRO A 65 -7.95 9.83 14.42
C PRO A 65 -7.16 11.13 14.34
N PRO A 66 -5.82 11.12 14.51
CA PRO A 66 -5.04 12.34 14.40
C PRO A 66 -5.05 12.73 12.92
N GLY A 67 -5.87 13.73 12.55
CA GLY A 67 -6.04 14.14 11.14
C GLY A 67 -4.71 14.41 10.44
N ARG A 68 -3.72 14.94 11.19
CA ARG A 68 -2.36 15.20 10.69
C ARG A 68 -1.56 13.93 10.39
N SER A 69 -1.62 12.88 11.23
CA SER A 69 -0.87 11.64 10.95
C SER A 69 -1.50 10.83 9.83
N ALA A 70 -2.84 10.85 9.71
CA ALA A 70 -3.52 10.25 8.57
C ALA A 70 -3.15 10.96 7.25
N LEU A 71 -3.04 12.30 7.25
CA LEU A 71 -2.56 13.05 6.08
C LEU A 71 -1.13 12.67 5.71
N VAL A 72 -0.22 12.59 6.68
CA VAL A 72 1.16 12.15 6.42
C VAL A 72 1.18 10.71 5.87
N ALA A 73 0.31 9.81 6.34
CA ALA A 73 0.15 8.46 5.78
C ALA A 73 -0.40 8.47 4.34
N GLY A 74 -1.20 9.46 3.96
CA GLY A 74 -1.65 9.64 2.58
C GLY A 74 -0.57 10.20 1.66
N LEU A 75 0.17 11.22 2.09
CA LEU A 75 1.23 11.83 1.28
C LEU A 75 2.47 10.95 1.15
N PHE A 76 2.86 10.30 2.25
CA PHE A 76 4.06 9.47 2.32
C PHE A 76 3.73 8.16 3.02
N PRO A 77 3.09 7.18 2.35
CA PRO A 77 2.66 5.94 2.98
C PRO A 77 3.77 5.21 3.74
N LEU A 78 4.99 5.19 3.19
CA LEU A 78 6.15 4.51 3.79
C LEU A 78 6.56 5.08 5.16
N LEU A 79 6.44 6.40 5.36
CA LEU A 79 6.80 7.05 6.63
C LEU A 79 5.58 7.33 7.51
N GLY A 80 4.48 7.72 6.88
CA GLY A 80 3.26 8.13 7.55
C GLY A 80 2.49 6.98 8.18
N LEU A 81 2.51 5.76 7.61
CA LEU A 81 1.92 4.58 8.26
C LEU A 81 2.63 4.24 9.58
N PRO A 82 3.97 4.16 9.65
CA PRO A 82 4.69 4.02 10.92
C PRO A 82 4.31 5.13 11.93
N ILE A 83 4.37 6.41 11.50
CA ILE A 83 4.03 7.56 12.37
C ILE A 83 2.59 7.42 12.89
N TYR A 84 1.65 7.02 12.03
CA TYR A 84 0.27 6.78 12.41
C TYR A 84 0.15 5.65 13.44
N PHE A 85 0.83 4.51 13.26
CA PHE A 85 0.80 3.40 14.22
C PHE A 85 1.34 3.79 15.59
N PHE A 86 2.48 4.48 15.64
CA PHE A 86 3.07 4.92 16.91
C PHE A 86 2.24 5.99 17.62
N ARG A 87 1.41 6.75 16.89
CA ARG A 87 0.49 7.73 17.49
C ARG A 87 -0.84 7.16 17.94
N THR A 88 -1.29 6.06 17.36
CA THR A 88 -2.65 5.53 17.60
C THR A 88 -2.66 4.24 18.41
N ARG A 89 -1.50 3.61 18.65
CA ARG A 89 -1.39 2.32 19.32
C ARG A 89 -0.28 2.31 20.37
N PRO A 90 -0.35 1.43 21.37
CA PRO A 90 0.76 1.17 22.28
C PRO A 90 2.04 0.78 21.52
N TRP A 91 3.21 1.22 22.01
CA TRP A 91 4.52 1.04 21.35
C TRP A 91 4.76 -0.38 20.81
N ARG A 92 4.48 -1.41 21.61
CA ARG A 92 4.68 -2.82 21.21
C ARG A 92 3.80 -3.21 20.01
N GLN A 93 2.55 -2.77 20.01
CA GLN A 93 1.60 -3.06 18.92
C GLN A 93 1.92 -2.23 17.67
N ALA A 94 2.37 -1.00 17.84
CA ALA A 94 2.83 -0.14 16.76
C ALA A 94 4.05 -0.75 16.06
N LEU A 95 5.06 -1.17 16.82
CA LEU A 95 6.26 -1.81 16.28
C LEU A 95 5.92 -3.09 15.53
N SER A 96 5.09 -3.96 16.11
CA SER A 96 4.64 -5.19 15.42
C SER A 96 3.89 -4.90 14.12
N ALA A 97 3.03 -3.88 14.11
CA ALA A 97 2.30 -3.48 12.90
C ALA A 97 3.21 -2.90 11.83
N THR A 98 4.17 -2.07 12.20
CA THR A 98 5.19 -1.52 11.30
C THR A 98 6.05 -2.63 10.71
N LEU A 99 6.52 -3.57 11.54
CA LEU A 99 7.30 -4.73 11.07
C LEU A 99 6.52 -5.61 10.10
N LYS A 100 5.23 -5.85 10.37
CA LYS A 100 4.37 -6.60 9.44
C LYS A 100 4.17 -5.88 8.11
N ALA A 101 3.95 -4.56 8.14
CA ALA A 101 3.82 -3.76 6.93
C ALA A 101 5.14 -3.74 6.13
N ALA A 102 6.28 -3.57 6.81
CA ALA A 102 7.60 -3.64 6.19
C ALA A 102 7.88 -5.03 5.60
N GLY A 103 7.56 -6.10 6.33
CA GLY A 103 7.70 -7.47 5.85
C GLY A 103 6.83 -7.75 4.63
N PHE A 104 5.60 -7.24 4.59
CA PHE A 104 4.74 -7.32 3.41
C PHE A 104 5.32 -6.58 2.20
N LEU A 105 5.86 -5.37 2.42
CA LEU A 105 6.53 -4.60 1.37
C LEU A 105 7.74 -5.35 0.81
N VAL A 106 8.62 -5.85 1.68
CA VAL A 106 9.81 -6.62 1.28
C VAL A 106 9.39 -7.88 0.53
N GLY A 107 8.39 -8.63 1.03
CA GLY A 107 7.87 -9.81 0.35
C GLY A 107 7.31 -9.50 -1.04
N GLY A 108 6.59 -8.38 -1.18
CA GLY A 108 6.09 -7.90 -2.47
C GLY A 108 7.22 -7.53 -3.45
N LEU A 109 8.27 -6.84 -2.97
CA LEU A 109 9.44 -6.50 -3.78
C LEU A 109 10.21 -7.74 -4.24
N VAL A 110 10.40 -8.71 -3.34
CA VAL A 110 11.04 -9.99 -3.69
C VAL A 110 10.20 -10.74 -4.73
N LEU A 111 8.88 -10.82 -4.54
CA LEU A 111 7.99 -11.49 -5.49
C LEU A 111 8.02 -10.80 -6.87
N SER A 112 8.05 -9.47 -6.90
CA SER A 112 8.20 -8.69 -8.12
C SER A 112 9.53 -8.99 -8.81
N ALA A 113 10.64 -8.98 -8.07
CA ALA A 113 11.96 -9.27 -8.61
C ALA A 113 12.05 -10.69 -9.18
N VAL A 114 11.53 -11.68 -8.45
CA VAL A 114 11.45 -13.07 -8.93
C VAL A 114 10.60 -13.17 -10.20
N GLY A 115 9.47 -12.47 -10.25
CA GLY A 115 8.61 -12.42 -11.45
C GLY A 115 9.34 -11.86 -12.66
N THR A 116 10.07 -10.76 -12.51
CA THR A 116 10.86 -10.15 -13.60
C THR A 116 11.96 -11.09 -14.09
N LEU A 117 12.72 -11.69 -13.17
CA LEU A 117 13.80 -12.64 -13.51
C LEU A 117 13.26 -13.87 -14.24
N LEU A 118 12.11 -14.41 -13.81
CA LEU A 118 11.47 -15.55 -14.47
C LEU A 118 11.05 -15.22 -15.91
N VAL A 119 10.53 -14.01 -16.15
CA VAL A 119 10.15 -13.61 -17.51
C VAL A 119 11.39 -13.44 -18.41
N GLU A 120 12.48 -12.87 -17.89
CA GLU A 120 13.74 -12.78 -18.64
C GLU A 120 14.29 -14.16 -19.04
N GLN A 121 14.22 -15.15 -18.14
CA GLN A 121 14.66 -16.52 -18.44
C GLN A 121 13.78 -17.23 -19.48
N LEU A 122 12.50 -16.88 -19.60
CA LEU A 122 11.59 -17.46 -20.60
C LEU A 122 11.73 -16.83 -21.98
N GLN A 123 12.37 -15.66 -22.08
CA GLN A 123 12.55 -14.92 -23.33
C GLN A 123 13.94 -15.15 -23.97
N ASN A 124 14.90 -15.69 -23.22
CA ASN A 124 16.20 -16.18 -23.70
C ASN A 124 16.12 -17.65 -24.11
#